data_AF-A0A539CQ03-F1
#
_entry.id   AF-A0A539CQ03-F1
#
_cell.length_a   1.000
_cell.length_b   1.000
_cell.length_c   1.000
_cell.angle_alpha   90.00
_cell.angle_beta   90.00
_cell.angle_gamma   90.00
#
_symmetry.space_group_name_H-M   'P 1'
#
loop_
_entity.id
_entity.type
_entity.pdbx_description
1 polymer ?
#
loop_
_entity_poly.entity_id
_entity_poly.type
_entity_poly.pdbx_seq_one_letter_code
_entity_poly.pdbx_strand_id
1 'polypeptide(L)'
;MTKSETMPASGEFGLSAAEHSADAPTEAASRTVTRVDLSEAVYRCVGLSRRESAILVQAVLDELASALTGGDTVKLSSFGRFIVRDKPERVGRNPKTGIAVPITQRRVMSFKPSSVLKARINGQAAADEDA
;
A
#
# COMPACT_ATOMS: atom_id res chain seq x y z
N MET A 1 -3.80 -77.66 -7.70
CA MET A 1 -3.03 -78.41 -6.68
C MET A 1 -1.68 -77.71 -6.56
N THR A 2 -1.17 -77.18 -5.45
CA THR A 2 -1.34 -77.42 -4.00
C THR A 2 -0.97 -76.12 -3.24
N LYS A 3 -1.70 -75.87 -2.15
CA LYS A 3 -1.47 -74.80 -1.14
C LYS A 3 -0.26 -75.10 -0.25
N SER A 4 0.35 -74.02 0.26
CA SER A 4 0.99 -73.77 1.58
C SER A 4 1.97 -72.60 1.35
N GLU A 5 1.98 -71.50 2.09
CA GLU A 5 2.38 -71.44 3.51
C GLU A 5 2.08 -70.05 4.13
N THR A 6 2.06 -70.07 5.46
CA THR A 6 1.64 -69.14 6.52
C THR A 6 2.41 -67.82 6.67
N MET A 7 1.72 -66.73 7.03
CA MET A 7 1.91 -65.95 8.28
C MET A 7 0.97 -64.72 8.36
N PRO A 8 0.25 -64.48 9.48
CA PRO A 8 -0.44 -63.22 9.73
C PRO A 8 0.42 -62.28 10.60
N ALA A 9 0.65 -61.06 10.13
CA ALA A 9 1.22 -59.99 10.94
C ALA A 9 0.08 -59.12 11.49
N SER A 10 -0.11 -59.18 12.80
CA SER A 10 -0.90 -58.24 13.57
C SER A 10 -0.26 -56.86 13.50
N GLY A 11 -0.97 -55.89 12.91
CA GLY A 11 -0.61 -54.48 12.88
C GLY A 11 -1.65 -53.68 13.66
N GLU A 12 -1.23 -53.28 14.85
CA GLU A 12 -1.98 -52.58 15.89
C GLU A 12 -2.10 -51.06 15.61
N PHE A 13 -3.23 -50.50 16.08
CA PHE A 13 -3.46 -49.10 16.46
C PHE A 13 -3.21 -47.95 15.46
N GLY A 14 -4.32 -47.29 15.08
CA GLY A 14 -4.31 -45.95 14.54
C GLY A 14 -5.68 -45.30 14.60
N LEU A 15 -6.09 -44.85 15.80
CA LEU A 15 -7.18 -43.88 15.92
C LEU A 15 -6.77 -42.60 15.18
N SER A 16 -7.56 -42.16 14.20
CA SER A 16 -7.55 -40.78 13.73
C SER A 16 -8.97 -40.24 13.83
N ALA A 17 -9.25 -39.68 15.01
CA ALA A 17 -10.37 -38.79 15.23
C ALA A 17 -9.79 -37.39 15.46
N ALA A 18 -10.34 -36.44 14.68
CA ALA A 18 -10.21 -34.99 14.84
C ALA A 18 -8.78 -34.44 14.55
N GLU A 19 -8.60 -33.27 13.95
CA GLU A 19 -9.38 -32.05 14.10
C GLU A 19 -9.41 -31.26 12.78
N HIS A 20 -10.60 -30.75 12.47
CA HIS A 20 -10.75 -29.55 11.65
C HIS A 20 -10.07 -28.41 12.40
N SER A 21 -8.86 -28.06 12.01
CA SER A 21 -8.32 -26.73 12.30
C SER A 21 -8.79 -25.78 11.20
N ALA A 22 -9.93 -25.16 11.47
CA ALA A 22 -10.26 -23.89 10.88
C ALA A 22 -9.22 -22.87 11.34
N ASP A 23 -8.49 -22.28 10.41
CA ASP A 23 -7.84 -20.99 10.64
C ASP A 23 -8.06 -20.08 9.43
N ALA A 24 -9.14 -19.33 9.50
CA ALA A 24 -9.18 -17.96 9.01
C ALA A 24 -9.26 -17.07 10.26
N PRO A 25 -8.72 -15.84 10.25
CA PRO A 25 -8.29 -15.05 9.11
C PRO A 25 -6.80 -14.67 9.17
N THR A 26 -6.14 -14.60 8.01
CA THR A 26 -4.89 -13.84 7.91
C THR A 26 -5.20 -12.38 8.16
N GLU A 27 -4.94 -11.91 9.38
CA GLU A 27 -4.81 -10.50 9.72
C GLU A 27 -3.80 -9.91 8.73
N ALA A 28 -4.27 -9.13 7.77
CA ALA A 28 -3.42 -8.38 6.87
C ALA A 28 -2.67 -7.34 7.73
N ALA A 29 -1.51 -7.73 8.27
CA ALA A 29 -0.63 -6.83 8.97
C ALA A 29 -0.44 -5.58 8.11
N SER A 30 -0.73 -4.42 8.70
CA SER A 30 -0.58 -3.11 8.07
C SER A 30 0.86 -2.93 7.58
N ARG A 31 1.15 -3.34 6.34
CA ARG A 31 2.45 -3.17 5.72
C ARG A 31 2.64 -1.72 5.32
N THR A 32 3.47 -1.01 6.06
CA THR A 32 3.93 0.33 5.67
C THR A 32 4.95 0.20 4.54
N VAL A 33 4.64 0.78 3.38
CA VAL A 33 5.58 0.85 2.25
C VAL A 33 6.60 1.94 2.53
N THR A 34 7.89 1.60 2.48
CA THR A 34 9.00 2.53 2.69
C THR A 34 9.75 2.83 1.38
N ARG A 35 10.68 3.79 1.43
CA ARG A 35 11.56 4.08 0.28
C ARG A 35 12.38 2.87 -0.16
N VAL A 36 12.73 1.98 0.78
CA VAL A 36 13.45 0.73 0.48
C VAL A 36 12.56 -0.20 -0.35
N ASP A 37 11.28 -0.35 0.02
CA ASP A 37 10.33 -1.17 -0.74
C ASP A 37 10.12 -0.62 -2.17
N LEU A 38 10.03 0.69 -2.34
CA LEU A 38 9.91 1.33 -3.66
C LEU A 38 11.14 1.08 -4.52
N SER A 39 12.34 1.20 -3.92
CA SER A 39 13.61 0.95 -4.61
C SER A 39 13.74 -0.50 -5.02
N GLU A 40 13.27 -1.42 -4.17
CA GLU A 40 13.25 -2.84 -4.47
C GLU A 40 12.24 -3.19 -5.58
N ALA A 41 11.08 -2.51 -5.63
CA ALA A 41 10.13 -2.67 -6.72
C ALA A 41 10.74 -2.24 -8.07
N VAL A 42 11.46 -1.11 -8.10
CA VAL A 42 12.18 -0.65 -9.31
C VAL A 42 13.29 -1.64 -9.70
N TYR A 43 14.05 -2.14 -8.72
CA TYR A 43 15.08 -3.16 -8.94
C TYR A 43 14.50 -4.41 -9.63
N ARG A 44 13.37 -4.93 -9.15
CA ARG A 44 12.71 -6.12 -9.70
C ARG A 44 12.19 -5.90 -11.13
N CYS A 45 11.70 -4.70 -11.45
CA CYS A 45 11.13 -4.40 -12.77
C CYS A 45 12.18 -4.11 -13.83
N VAL A 46 13.24 -3.36 -13.49
CA VAL A 46 14.19 -2.82 -14.47
C VAL A 46 15.53 -3.57 -14.46
N GLY A 47 15.83 -4.35 -13.41
CA GLY A 47 17.07 -5.14 -13.32
C GLY A 47 18.35 -4.31 -13.12
N LEU A 48 18.22 -3.03 -12.75
CA LEU A 48 19.35 -2.14 -12.42
C LEU A 48 20.03 -2.57 -11.11
N SER A 49 21.12 -1.93 -10.70
CA SER A 49 21.66 -2.17 -9.36
C SER A 49 20.72 -1.62 -8.28
N ARG A 50 20.81 -2.18 -7.05
CA ARG A 50 20.07 -1.66 -5.89
C ARG A 50 20.37 -0.17 -5.63
N ARG A 51 21.63 0.24 -5.87
CA ARG A 51 22.09 1.62 -5.71
C ARG A 51 21.43 2.55 -6.72
N GLU A 52 21.45 2.19 -8.00
CA GLU A 52 20.81 2.99 -9.06
C GLU A 52 19.30 3.07 -8.85
N SER A 53 18.67 1.96 -8.46
CA SER A 53 17.22 1.94 -8.17
C SER A 53 16.85 2.91 -7.04
N ALA A 54 17.66 2.97 -5.98
CA ALA A 54 17.46 3.92 -4.89
C ALA A 54 17.66 5.38 -5.34
N ILE A 55 18.65 5.64 -6.19
CA ILE A 55 18.89 6.98 -6.76
C ILE A 55 17.71 7.42 -7.62
N LEU A 56 17.18 6.54 -8.47
CA LEU A 56 16.02 6.85 -9.33
C LEU A 56 14.78 7.17 -8.51
N VAL A 57 14.47 6.36 -7.50
CA VAL A 57 13.34 6.64 -6.60
C VAL A 57 13.53 7.98 -5.89
N GLN A 58 14.74 8.28 -5.42
CA GLN A 58 15.05 9.55 -4.79
C GLN A 58 14.84 10.72 -5.75
N ALA A 59 15.35 10.63 -6.99
CA ALA A 59 15.18 11.67 -8.01
C ALA A 59 13.70 11.97 -8.32
N VAL A 60 12.85 10.93 -8.41
CA VAL A 60 11.41 11.10 -8.60
C VAL A 60 10.77 11.82 -7.41
N LEU A 61 11.12 11.45 -6.18
CA LEU A 61 10.60 12.10 -4.98
C LEU A 61 11.04 13.56 -4.87
N ASP A 62 12.29 13.86 -5.27
CA ASP A 62 12.83 15.21 -5.26
C ASP A 62 12.15 16.09 -6.30
N GLU A 63 11.91 15.58 -7.51
CA GLU A 63 11.16 16.29 -8.55
C GLU A 63 9.73 16.62 -8.09
N LEU A 64 9.05 15.65 -7.47
CA LEU A 64 7.73 15.86 -6.86
C LEU A 64 7.76 16.94 -5.78
N ALA A 65 8.74 16.88 -4.88
CA ALA A 65 8.89 17.85 -3.81
C ALA A 65 9.18 19.26 -4.34
N SER A 66 10.01 19.38 -5.38
CA SER A 66 10.34 20.62 -6.05
C SER A 66 9.09 21.27 -6.65
N ALA A 67 8.34 20.53 -7.48
CA ALA A 67 7.10 21.01 -8.08
C ALA A 67 6.07 21.47 -7.03
N LEU A 68 5.89 20.69 -5.95
CA LEU A 68 4.96 21.04 -4.88
C LEU A 68 5.40 22.26 -4.06
N THR A 69 6.71 22.47 -3.91
CA THR A 69 7.26 23.66 -3.25
C THR A 69 7.11 24.89 -4.14
N GLY A 70 7.16 24.74 -5.46
CA GLY A 70 6.82 25.80 -6.43
C GLY A 70 5.35 26.23 -6.37
N GLY A 71 4.47 25.36 -5.87
CA GLY A 71 3.02 25.58 -5.88
C GLY A 71 2.32 24.90 -7.06
N ASP A 72 3.06 24.11 -7.83
CA ASP A 72 2.52 23.41 -8.99
C ASP A 72 1.66 22.22 -8.56
N THR A 73 0.77 21.82 -9.48
CA THR A 73 -0.06 20.63 -9.32
C THR A 73 0.60 19.46 -10.02
N VAL A 74 0.99 18.43 -9.26
CA VAL A 74 1.48 17.17 -9.83
C VAL A 74 0.28 16.29 -10.18
N LYS A 75 0.25 15.77 -11.41
CA LYS A 75 -0.71 14.76 -11.85
C LYS A 75 0.03 13.48 -12.23
N LEU A 76 -0.36 12.37 -11.61
CA LEU A 76 0.14 11.03 -11.94
C LEU A 76 -1.03 10.21 -12.48
N SER A 77 -0.97 9.88 -13.78
CA SER A 77 -2.00 9.07 -14.44
C SER A 77 -2.24 7.77 -13.68
N SER A 78 -3.51 7.36 -13.62
CA SER A 78 -3.97 6.16 -12.88
C SER A 78 -3.77 6.17 -11.36
N PHE A 79 -2.99 7.08 -10.79
CA PHE A 79 -2.76 7.19 -9.34
C PHE A 79 -3.57 8.33 -8.71
N GLY A 80 -3.41 9.56 -9.21
CA GLY A 80 -4.09 10.73 -8.67
C GLY A 80 -3.34 12.03 -8.90
N ARG A 81 -3.74 13.07 -8.18
CA ARG A 81 -3.10 14.40 -8.26
C ARG A 81 -2.85 14.99 -6.89
N PHE A 82 -1.72 15.67 -6.76
CA PHE A 82 -1.36 16.46 -5.60
C PHE A 82 -1.67 17.92 -5.89
N ILE A 83 -2.50 18.52 -5.05
CA ILE A 83 -2.93 19.91 -5.20
C ILE A 83 -2.37 20.70 -4.04
N VAL A 84 -1.68 21.78 -4.36
CA VAL A 84 -1.26 22.77 -3.40
C VAL A 84 -2.33 23.86 -3.31
N ARG A 85 -2.74 24.23 -2.10
CA ARG A 85 -3.68 25.33 -1.85
C ARG A 85 -3.15 26.25 -0.78
N ASP A 86 -3.18 27.54 -1.05
CA ASP A 86 -2.93 28.55 -0.04
C ASP A 86 -4.20 28.77 0.77
N LYS A 87 -4.10 28.61 2.09
CA LYS A 87 -5.18 28.90 3.02
C LYS A 87 -4.93 30.28 3.64
N PRO A 88 -5.88 31.23 3.51
CA PRO A 88 -5.73 32.55 4.10
C PRO A 88 -5.74 32.46 5.62
N GLU A 89 -5.21 33.50 6.24
CA GLU A 89 -5.31 33.67 7.69
C GLU A 89 -6.77 33.72 8.12
N ARG A 90 -7.08 33.04 9.22
CA ARG A 90 -8.41 33.05 9.81
C ARG A 90 -8.31 32.88 11.32
N VAL A 91 -9.29 33.41 12.03
CA VAL A 91 -9.37 33.23 13.48
C VAL A 91 -9.94 31.84 13.77
N GLY A 92 -9.12 30.98 14.38
CA GLY A 92 -9.56 29.70 14.93
C GLY A 92 -9.98 29.85 16.39
N ARG A 93 -10.56 28.78 16.96
CA ARG A 93 -10.78 28.65 18.41
C ARG A 93 -10.06 27.42 18.90
N ASN A 94 -9.38 27.52 20.05
CA ASN A 94 -8.79 26.36 20.69
C ASN A 94 -9.93 25.38 21.09
N PRO A 95 -9.94 24.13 20.61
CA PRO A 95 -11.02 23.19 20.88
C PRO A 95 -11.25 22.93 22.38
N LYS A 96 -10.22 23.12 23.21
CA LYS A 96 -10.28 22.87 24.66
C LYS A 96 -10.64 24.10 25.48
N THR A 97 -10.25 25.31 25.05
CA THR A 97 -10.39 26.53 25.87
C THR A 97 -11.30 27.60 25.25
N GLY A 98 -11.71 27.45 23.99
CA GLY A 98 -12.58 28.42 23.30
C GLY A 98 -11.92 29.76 22.93
N ILE A 99 -10.69 30.01 23.39
CA ILE A 99 -9.93 31.23 23.11
C ILE A 99 -9.66 31.33 21.60
N ALA A 100 -9.86 32.53 21.05
CA ALA A 100 -9.55 32.85 19.66
C ALA A 100 -8.03 32.81 19.45
N VAL A 101 -7.57 31.96 18.54
CA VAL A 101 -6.15 31.88 18.15
C VAL A 101 -6.05 32.14 16.64
N PRO A 102 -5.24 33.11 16.20
CA PRO A 102 -5.03 33.35 14.78
C PRO A 102 -4.35 32.13 14.15
N ILE A 103 -4.92 31.62 13.05
CA ILE A 103 -4.32 30.57 12.23
C ILE A 103 -3.66 31.28 11.06
N THR A 104 -2.33 31.34 11.09
CA THR A 104 -1.52 32.00 10.06
C THR A 104 -1.80 31.46 8.66
N GLN A 105 -1.57 32.31 7.65
CA GLN A 105 -1.60 31.89 6.26
C GLN A 105 -0.61 30.73 6.07
N ARG A 106 -1.09 29.65 5.47
CA ARG A 106 -0.26 28.48 5.21
C ARG A 106 -0.65 27.79 3.93
N ARG A 107 0.34 27.20 3.28
CA ARG A 107 0.16 26.33 2.14
C ARG A 107 -0.16 24.92 2.62
N VAL A 108 -1.23 24.33 2.10
CA VAL A 108 -1.60 22.95 2.40
C VAL A 108 -1.56 22.13 1.12
N MET A 109 -1.06 20.90 1.23
CA MET A 109 -1.14 19.91 0.16
C MET A 109 -2.37 19.02 0.40
N SER A 110 -3.07 18.67 -0.67
CA SER A 110 -4.17 17.70 -0.65
C SER A 110 -4.00 16.71 -1.80
N PHE A 111 -4.00 15.43 -1.48
CA PHE A 111 -4.00 14.35 -2.48
C PHE A 111 -5.43 14.02 -2.90
N LYS A 112 -5.68 13.97 -4.20
CA LYS A 112 -6.94 13.47 -4.77
C LYS A 112 -6.65 12.19 -5.55
N PRO A 113 -7.14 11.02 -5.10
CA PRO A 113 -6.95 9.76 -5.82
C PRO A 113 -7.75 9.76 -7.13
N SER A 114 -7.20 9.09 -8.14
CA SER A 114 -7.88 8.87 -9.42
C SER A 114 -9.13 7.99 -9.25
N SER A 115 -10.02 7.99 -10.25
CA SER A 115 -11.12 7.02 -10.36
C SER A 115 -10.58 5.58 -10.38
N VAL A 116 -9.51 5.35 -11.15
CA VAL A 116 -8.84 4.04 -11.28
C VAL A 116 -8.35 3.53 -9.93
N LEU A 117 -7.65 4.35 -9.15
CA LEU A 117 -7.14 3.94 -7.83
C LEU A 117 -8.28 3.66 -6.85
N LYS A 118 -9.32 4.50 -6.85
CA LYS A 118 -10.52 4.26 -6.03
C LYS A 118 -11.24 2.96 -6.40
N ALA A 119 -11.41 2.69 -7.70
CA ALA A 119 -12.02 1.46 -8.18
C ALA A 119 -11.19 0.24 -7.76
N ARG A 120 -9.86 0.29 -7.93
CA ARG A 120 -8.94 -0.78 -7.49
C ARG A 120 -9.03 -1.04 -5.98
N ILE A 121 -9.11 0.00 -5.15
CA ILE A 121 -9.29 -0.13 -3.69
C ILE A 121 -10.64 -0.78 -3.34
N ASN A 122 -11.69 -0.45 -4.09
CA ASN A 122 -13.03 -1.00 -3.89
C ASN A 122 -13.24 -2.37 -4.58
N GLY A 123 -12.21 -2.95 -5.19
CA GLY A 123 -12.31 -4.23 -5.92
C GLY A 123 -13.16 -4.16 -7.21
N GLN A 124 -13.38 -2.96 -7.75
CA GLN A 124 -14.13 -2.74 -8.98
C GLN A 124 -13.17 -2.72 -10.18
N ALA A 125 -13.56 -3.33 -11.30
CA ALA A 125 -12.86 -3.18 -12.56
C ALA A 125 -12.92 -1.72 -12.99
N ALA A 126 -11.78 -1.03 -12.97
CA ALA A 126 -11.68 0.30 -13.53
C ALA A 126 -11.82 0.16 -15.06
N ALA A 127 -12.82 0.81 -15.65
CA ALA A 127 -12.83 1.01 -17.09
C ALA A 127 -11.66 1.96 -17.40
N ASP A 128 -10.64 1.42 -18.06
CA ASP A 128 -9.54 2.21 -18.62
C ASP A 128 -10.10 3.02 -19.81
N GLU A 129 -10.80 4.12 -19.53
CA GLU A 129 -11.05 5.18 -20.51
C GLU A 129 -9.92 6.20 -20.37
N ASP A 130 -8.94 6.11 -21.27
CA ASP A 130 -8.13 7.19 -21.86
C ASP A 130 -6.73 6.64 -22.21
N ALA A 131 -6.61 6.19 -23.47
CA ALA A 131 -5.36 6.01 -24.21
C ALA A 131 -4.92 7.34 -24.83
#